data_AF-A0A383B8P4-F1
#
_entry.id   AF-A0A383B8P4-F1
#
_cell.length_a   1.000
_cell.length_b   1.000
_cell.length_c   1.000
_cell.angle_alpha   90.00
_cell.angle_beta   90.00
_cell.angle_gamma   90.00
#
_symmetry.space_group_name_H-M   'P 1'
#
loop_
_entity.id
_entity.type
_entity.pdbx_description
1 polymer ?
#
loop_
_entity_poly.entity_id
_entity_poly.type
_entity_poly.pdbx_seq_one_letter_code
_entity_poly.pdbx_strand_id
1 'polypeptide(L)'
;MIKFGTYLFEDKNTHLEHLEDEIINNGLKGAKTAVRFLNSLKDMLNGVGKGSTNVTVKWDGAPAVFAGTNPENGKFFVATKSLFNKTPKINYTNADIASNHGSGGLSDKLKVALKHLPKLGMKGIFQGDIMFTKEDLVEEEVDGV
;
A
#
# COMPACT_ATOMS: atom_id res chain seq x y z
N MET A 1 -15.13 -10.42 30.26
CA MET A 1 -14.57 -9.36 29.38
C MET A 1 -13.85 -10.05 28.23
N ILE A 2 -14.44 -10.03 27.03
CA ILE A 2 -13.86 -10.68 25.85
C ILE A 2 -12.80 -9.73 25.29
N LYS A 3 -11.54 -10.20 25.22
CA LYS A 3 -10.43 -9.42 24.66
C LYS A 3 -10.56 -9.40 23.14
N PHE A 4 -10.29 -8.26 22.53
CA PHE A 4 -10.37 -8.04 21.07
C PHE A 4 -9.58 -9.09 20.27
N GLY A 5 -8.40 -9.51 20.74
CA GLY A 5 -7.60 -10.53 20.08
C GLY A 5 -8.14 -11.97 20.16
N THR A 6 -9.25 -12.22 20.87
CA THR A 6 -9.81 -13.58 21.04
C THR A 6 -10.97 -13.86 20.08
N TYR A 7 -11.42 -12.87 19.30
CA TYR A 7 -12.49 -13.02 18.31
C TYR A 7 -12.06 -12.38 16.98
N LEU A 8 -10.99 -12.91 16.39
CA LEU A 8 -10.65 -12.63 15.00
C LEU A 8 -11.26 -13.76 14.15
N PHE A 9 -12.37 -13.46 13.47
CA PHE A 9 -12.78 -14.23 12.32
C PHE A 9 -11.82 -13.81 11.19
N GLU A 10 -10.77 -14.60 10.96
CA GLU A 10 -9.96 -14.45 9.76
C GLU A 10 -10.78 -14.96 8.57
N ASP A 11 -11.44 -14.03 7.89
CA ASP A 11 -11.95 -14.27 6.55
C ASP A 11 -10.96 -13.70 5.51
N LYS A 12 -10.99 -14.21 4.27
CA LYS A 12 -10.15 -13.66 3.20
C LYS A 12 -10.63 -12.24 2.89
N ASN A 13 -9.99 -11.27 3.51
CA ASN A 13 -10.24 -9.85 3.30
C ASN A 13 -9.67 -9.43 1.94
N THR A 14 -10.38 -9.75 0.85
CA THR A 14 -10.01 -9.35 -0.52
C THR A 14 -10.29 -7.87 -0.79
N HIS A 15 -11.16 -7.25 0.01
CA HIS A 15 -11.54 -5.85 -0.01
C HIS A 15 -11.83 -5.36 1.41
N LEU A 16 -11.38 -4.15 1.76
CA LEU A 16 -11.89 -3.45 2.93
C LEU A 16 -13.39 -3.22 2.74
N GLU A 17 -14.23 -4.09 3.30
CA GLU A 17 -15.69 -3.95 3.25
C GLU A 17 -16.16 -2.78 4.10
N HIS A 18 -17.21 -2.11 3.66
CA HIS A 18 -17.81 -1.06 4.46
C HIS A 18 -18.57 -1.66 5.63
N LEU A 19 -18.77 -0.87 6.68
CA LEU A 19 -19.43 -1.36 7.90
C LEU A 19 -20.88 -1.79 7.64
N GLU A 20 -21.54 -1.12 6.70
CA GLU A 20 -22.88 -1.44 6.23
C GLU A 20 -22.95 -2.76 5.45
N ASP A 21 -21.89 -3.12 4.73
CA ASP A 21 -21.83 -4.35 3.94
C ASP A 21 -21.92 -5.56 4.87
N GLU A 22 -21.29 -5.51 6.04
CA GLU A 22 -21.45 -6.54 7.09
C GLU A 22 -22.90 -6.75 7.49
N ILE A 23 -23.68 -5.67 7.63
CA ILE A 23 -25.10 -5.75 8.02
C ILE A 23 -25.91 -6.39 6.89
N ILE A 24 -25.65 -6.00 5.64
CA ILE A 24 -26.35 -6.51 4.45
C ILE A 24 -26.01 -7.99 4.23
N ASN A 25 -24.74 -8.36 4.34
CA ASN A 25 -24.24 -9.70 4.04
C ASN A 25 -24.57 -10.72 5.16
N ASN A 26 -24.50 -10.30 6.43
CA ASN A 26 -24.58 -11.20 7.57
C ASN A 26 -25.78 -10.92 8.50
N GLY A 27 -26.69 -10.02 8.12
CA GLY A 27 -27.93 -9.71 8.84
C GLY A 27 -27.70 -9.36 10.31
N LEU A 28 -28.44 -9.99 11.22
CA LEU A 28 -28.33 -9.75 12.67
C LEU A 28 -26.92 -10.02 13.22
N LYS A 29 -26.19 -11.00 12.64
CA LYS A 29 -24.81 -11.31 13.06
C LYS A 29 -23.88 -10.18 12.64
N GLY A 30 -24.01 -9.70 11.40
CA GLY A 30 -23.28 -8.54 10.88
C GLY A 30 -23.54 -7.26 11.67
N ALA A 31 -24.81 -6.97 11.97
CA ALA A 31 -25.19 -5.84 12.82
C ALA A 31 -24.51 -5.90 14.21
N LYS A 32 -24.45 -7.08 14.84
CA LYS A 32 -23.74 -7.25 16.12
C LYS A 32 -22.23 -7.05 15.98
N THR A 33 -21.64 -7.49 14.87
CA THR A 33 -20.21 -7.27 14.56
C THR A 33 -19.92 -5.78 14.38
N ALA A 34 -20.74 -5.08 13.57
CA ALA A 34 -20.61 -3.64 13.33
C ALA A 34 -20.69 -2.82 14.63
N VAL A 35 -21.67 -3.13 15.49
CA VAL A 35 -21.81 -2.47 16.80
C VAL A 35 -20.61 -2.72 17.71
N ARG A 36 -20.03 -3.92 17.70
CA ARG A 36 -18.81 -4.22 18.48
C ARG A 36 -17.61 -3.46 17.94
N PHE A 37 -17.45 -3.38 16.62
CA PHE A 37 -16.40 -2.62 15.98
C PHE A 37 -16.47 -1.13 16.38
N LEU A 38 -17.64 -0.49 16.23
CA LEU A 38 -17.84 0.90 16.62
C LEU A 38 -17.58 1.16 18.10
N ASN A 39 -18.00 0.25 18.99
CA ASN A 39 -17.69 0.38 20.42
C ASN A 39 -16.19 0.24 20.69
N SER A 40 -15.50 -0.69 20.01
CA SER A 40 -14.05 -0.83 20.15
C SER A 40 -13.30 0.40 19.64
N LEU A 41 -13.76 1.02 18.56
CA LEU A 41 -13.20 2.26 18.01
C LEU A 41 -13.44 3.43 18.96
N LYS A 42 -14.65 3.57 19.52
CA LYS A 42 -14.97 4.57 20.56
C LYS A 42 -14.07 4.41 21.79
N ASP A 43 -13.92 3.19 22.30
CA ASP A 43 -13.12 2.93 23.51
C ASP A 43 -11.62 3.16 23.25
N MET A 44 -11.15 2.89 22.03
CA MET A 44 -9.80 3.20 21.56
C MET A 44 -9.55 4.71 21.50
N LEU A 45 -10.45 5.49 20.88
CA LEU A 45 -10.33 6.95 20.79
C LEU A 45 -10.49 7.66 22.14
N ASN A 46 -11.30 7.12 23.05
CA ASN A 46 -11.45 7.65 24.41
C ASN A 46 -10.27 7.32 25.33
N GLY A 47 -9.21 6.67 24.83
CA GLY A 47 -8.01 6.35 25.61
C GLY A 47 -8.22 5.31 26.71
N VAL A 48 -9.34 4.57 26.68
CA VAL A 48 -9.65 3.50 27.65
C VAL A 48 -8.89 2.22 27.31
N GLY A 49 -8.38 2.10 26.09
CA GLY A 49 -7.48 1.03 25.67
C GLY A 49 -6.13 1.10 26.38
N LYS A 50 -5.72 0.00 27.03
CA LYS A 50 -4.44 -0.12 27.77
C LYS A 50 -3.16 -0.09 26.88
N GLY A 51 -3.25 0.29 25.62
CA GLY A 51 -2.13 0.31 24.68
C GLY A 51 -2.20 1.48 23.72
N SER A 52 -1.05 2.06 23.38
CA SER A 52 -0.92 3.09 22.35
C SER A 52 -1.47 2.56 21.02
N THR A 53 -2.49 3.21 20.47
CA THR A 53 -2.95 2.88 19.11
C THR A 53 -2.10 3.64 18.11
N ASN A 54 -1.39 2.91 17.25
CA ASN A 54 -0.58 3.50 16.20
C ASN A 54 -1.48 3.95 15.05
N VAL A 55 -1.82 5.24 15.03
CA VAL A 55 -2.44 5.89 13.88
C VAL A 55 -1.33 6.37 12.95
N THR A 56 -1.38 5.98 11.68
CA THR A 56 -0.46 6.44 10.65
C THR A 56 -1.22 7.23 9.59
N VAL A 57 -0.56 8.24 9.02
CA VAL A 57 -1.10 8.98 7.88
C VAL A 57 -1.00 8.10 6.63
N LYS A 58 -2.12 7.94 5.92
CA LYS A 58 -2.11 7.35 4.58
C LYS A 58 -1.63 8.41 3.59
N TRP A 59 -0.41 8.26 3.11
CA TRP A 59 0.12 9.04 2.00
C TRP A 59 -0.40 8.42 0.70
N ASP A 60 -1.18 9.18 -0.08
CA ASP A 60 -1.82 8.68 -1.30
C ASP A 60 -0.93 8.96 -2.52
N GLY A 61 -0.07 8.00 -2.87
CA GLY A 61 0.83 8.09 -4.01
C GLY A 61 0.39 7.22 -5.18
N ALA A 62 1.02 7.41 -6.34
CA ALA A 62 0.91 6.51 -7.48
C ALA A 62 2.12 6.62 -8.41
N PRO A 63 2.61 5.51 -9.00
CA PRO A 63 2.11 4.13 -8.89
C PRO A 63 2.70 3.35 -7.71
N ALA A 64 2.09 2.21 -7.38
CA ALA A 64 2.65 1.23 -6.46
C ALA A 64 3.88 0.54 -7.05
N VAL A 65 4.99 0.58 -6.31
CA VAL A 65 6.29 0.02 -6.70
C VAL A 65 6.80 -0.96 -5.64
N PHE A 66 7.24 -2.11 -6.13
CA PHE A 66 8.02 -3.09 -5.39
C PHE A 66 9.48 -2.92 -5.78
N ALA A 67 10.36 -2.81 -4.79
CA ALA A 67 11.78 -2.64 -5.05
C ALA A 67 12.62 -3.39 -4.01
N GLY A 68 13.76 -3.92 -4.45
CA GLY A 68 14.68 -4.64 -3.59
C GLY A 68 15.58 -5.56 -4.38
N THR A 69 16.32 -6.41 -3.67
CA THR A 69 17.17 -7.42 -4.29
C THR A 69 16.35 -8.69 -4.51
N ASN A 70 16.31 -9.18 -5.76
CA ASN A 70 15.65 -10.44 -6.05
C ASN A 70 16.44 -11.59 -5.39
N PRO A 71 15.83 -12.40 -4.51
CA PRO A 71 16.50 -13.49 -3.83
C PRO A 71 16.98 -14.61 -4.78
N GLU A 72 16.38 -14.77 -5.95
CA GLU A 72 16.72 -15.83 -6.91
C GLU A 72 18.02 -15.56 -7.67
N ASN A 73 18.33 -14.28 -7.95
CA ASN A 73 19.46 -13.91 -8.81
C ASN A 73 20.37 -12.81 -8.24
N GLY A 74 20.06 -12.27 -7.08
CA GLY A 74 20.86 -11.25 -6.40
C GLY A 74 20.86 -9.87 -7.08
N LYS A 75 20.03 -9.64 -8.09
CA LYS A 75 19.96 -8.35 -8.80
C LYS A 75 18.91 -7.45 -8.17
N PHE A 76 19.21 -6.16 -8.08
CA PHE A 76 18.21 -5.15 -7.72
C PHE A 76 17.15 -5.06 -8.81
N PHE A 77 15.88 -4.98 -8.42
CA PHE A 77 14.77 -4.83 -9.35
C PHE A 77 13.78 -3.77 -8.88
N VAL A 78 12.98 -3.29 -9.84
CA VAL A 78 11.72 -2.59 -9.58
C VAL A 78 10.59 -3.28 -10.33
N ALA A 79 9.39 -3.29 -9.76
CA ALA A 79 8.20 -3.84 -10.39
C ALA A 79 6.95 -3.10 -9.93
N THR A 80 5.86 -3.23 -10.68
CA THR A 80 4.52 -2.82 -10.22
C THR A 80 3.78 -4.04 -9.67
N LYS A 81 2.48 -3.90 -9.38
CA LYS A 81 1.60 -5.03 -9.04
C LYS A 81 1.60 -6.16 -10.08
N SER A 82 2.02 -5.87 -11.33
CA SER A 82 2.20 -6.87 -12.38
C SER A 82 3.31 -7.91 -12.12
N LEU A 83 4.08 -7.75 -11.03
CA LEU A 83 4.92 -8.80 -10.47
C LEU A 83 4.12 -10.09 -10.16
N PHE A 84 2.86 -9.96 -9.75
CA PHE A 84 2.02 -11.10 -9.34
C PHE A 84 1.20 -11.72 -10.49
N ASN A 85 1.46 -11.31 -11.73
CA ASN A 85 0.80 -11.90 -12.88
C ASN A 85 1.27 -13.36 -13.10
N LYS A 86 0.48 -14.16 -13.83
CA LYS A 86 0.90 -15.51 -14.27
C LYS A 86 2.28 -15.50 -14.92
N THR A 87 2.56 -14.47 -15.72
CA THR A 87 3.90 -14.12 -16.20
C THR A 87 4.34 -12.83 -15.50
N PRO A 88 5.19 -12.92 -14.47
CA PRO A 88 5.65 -11.76 -13.70
C PRO A 88 6.40 -10.74 -14.57
N LYS A 89 6.07 -9.46 -14.41
CA LYS A 89 6.84 -8.35 -15.01
C LYS A 89 7.82 -7.76 -14.01
N ILE A 90 9.06 -8.27 -14.03
CA ILE A 90 10.17 -7.81 -13.18
C ILE A 90 11.14 -7.01 -14.04
N ASN A 91 11.64 -5.88 -13.52
CA ASN A 91 12.54 -5.01 -14.28
C ASN A 91 13.87 -4.83 -13.55
N TYR A 92 14.96 -5.28 -14.18
CA TYR A 92 16.33 -5.09 -13.68
C TYR A 92 17.06 -3.97 -14.43
N THR A 93 16.58 -3.64 -15.63
CA THR A 93 17.17 -2.67 -16.53
C THR A 93 16.11 -1.73 -17.10
N ASN A 94 16.54 -0.59 -17.65
CA ASN A 94 15.64 0.30 -18.39
C ASN A 94 15.00 -0.37 -19.62
N ALA A 95 15.68 -1.36 -20.21
CA ALA A 95 15.15 -2.13 -21.34
C ALA A 95 13.98 -3.04 -20.90
N ASP A 96 14.10 -3.67 -19.73
CA ASP A 96 13.00 -4.45 -19.16
C ASP A 96 11.78 -3.57 -18.90
N ILE A 97 11.99 -2.37 -18.35
CA ILE A 97 10.92 -1.39 -18.10
C ILE A 97 10.23 -1.02 -19.41
N ALA A 98 11.02 -0.70 -20.46
CA ALA A 98 10.48 -0.34 -21.76
C ALA A 98 9.69 -1.48 -22.40
N SER A 99 10.17 -2.71 -22.30
CA SER A 99 9.49 -3.90 -22.81
C SER A 99 8.18 -4.19 -22.05
N ASN A 100 8.20 -4.06 -20.73
CA ASN A 100 7.07 -4.41 -19.88
C ASN A 100 5.97 -3.34 -19.83
N HIS A 101 6.35 -2.05 -19.93
CA HIS A 101 5.46 -0.90 -19.65
C HIS A 101 5.47 0.18 -20.74
N GLY A 102 6.25 0.03 -21.81
CA GLY A 102 6.35 1.03 -22.87
C GLY A 102 7.12 2.29 -22.45
N SER A 103 6.67 3.45 -22.92
CA SER A 103 7.27 4.76 -22.64
C SER A 103 6.27 5.71 -21.98
N GLY A 104 6.78 6.73 -21.28
CA GLY A 104 5.95 7.74 -20.63
C GLY A 104 5.42 7.31 -19.26
N GLY A 105 5.02 8.30 -18.45
CA GLY A 105 4.28 8.12 -17.20
C GLY A 105 4.89 7.07 -16.27
N LEU A 106 4.22 5.91 -16.15
CA LEU A 106 4.67 4.78 -15.34
C LEU A 106 6.11 4.34 -15.64
N SER A 107 6.46 4.24 -16.93
CA SER A 107 7.79 3.79 -17.36
C SER A 107 8.89 4.71 -16.83
N ASP A 108 8.65 6.02 -16.85
CA ASP A 108 9.64 7.00 -16.42
C ASP A 108 9.77 7.02 -14.89
N LYS A 109 8.65 6.90 -14.16
CA LYS A 109 8.66 6.73 -12.70
C LYS A 109 9.42 5.47 -12.27
N LEU A 110 9.26 4.35 -12.98
CA LEU A 110 10.04 3.12 -12.72
C LEU A 110 11.53 3.28 -13.01
N LYS A 111 11.91 4.02 -14.06
CA LYS A 111 13.33 4.31 -14.34
C LYS A 111 13.95 5.16 -13.23
N VAL A 112 13.21 6.15 -12.72
CA VAL A 112 13.64 6.95 -11.55
C VAL A 112 13.82 6.03 -10.33
N ALA A 113 12.84 5.17 -10.04
CA ALA A 113 12.94 4.21 -8.96
C ALA A 113 14.17 3.29 -9.11
N LEU A 114 14.39 2.71 -10.29
CA LEU A 114 15.52 1.83 -10.58
C LEU A 114 16.87 2.53 -10.42
N LYS A 115 16.95 3.82 -10.76
CA LYS A 115 18.17 4.63 -10.63
C LYS A 115 18.48 5.03 -9.19
N HIS A 116 17.46 5.30 -8.38
CA HIS A 116 17.64 5.94 -7.07
C HIS A 116 17.49 4.99 -5.88
N LEU A 117 16.53 4.06 -5.90
CA LEU A 117 16.28 3.15 -4.79
C LEU A 117 17.44 2.20 -4.42
N PRO A 118 18.28 1.70 -5.35
CA PRO A 118 19.43 0.87 -4.97
C PRO A 118 20.40 1.57 -4.01
N LYS A 119 20.47 2.91 -4.08
CA LYS A 119 21.38 3.72 -3.25
C LYS A 119 20.98 3.74 -1.78
N LEU A 120 19.76 3.34 -1.46
CA LEU A 120 19.24 3.31 -0.08
C LEU A 120 19.72 2.10 0.73
N GLY A 121 20.44 1.15 0.12
CA GLY A 121 20.94 -0.03 0.83
C GLY A 121 19.81 -0.92 1.37
N MET A 122 18.76 -1.11 0.58
CA MET A 122 17.55 -1.84 0.97
C MET A 122 17.88 -3.28 1.39
N LYS A 123 17.56 -3.66 2.63
CA LYS A 123 17.83 -4.99 3.21
C LYS A 123 16.78 -6.06 2.89
N GLY A 124 15.82 -5.74 2.03
CA GLY A 124 14.69 -6.59 1.70
C GLY A 124 13.93 -6.05 0.50
N ILE A 125 12.78 -6.69 0.21
CA ILE A 125 11.83 -6.21 -0.79
C ILE A 125 10.79 -5.37 -0.07
N PHE A 126 10.63 -4.13 -0.51
CA PHE A 126 9.68 -3.19 0.05
C PHE A 126 8.64 -2.83 -1.00
N GLN A 127 7.42 -2.59 -0.53
CA GLN A 127 6.34 -2.01 -1.33
C GLN A 127 6.09 -0.59 -0.83
N GLY A 128 5.94 0.35 -1.75
CA GLY A 128 5.43 1.68 -1.46
C GLY A 128 4.89 2.35 -2.72
N ASP A 129 4.21 3.46 -2.54
CA ASP A 129 3.72 4.27 -3.65
C ASP A 129 4.69 5.43 -3.92
N ILE A 130 4.92 5.74 -5.20
CA ILE A 130 5.67 6.94 -5.57
C ILE A 130 4.77 8.16 -5.32
N MET A 131 5.23 9.08 -4.48
CA MET A 131 4.51 10.32 -4.20
C MET A 131 4.54 11.27 -5.40
N PHE A 132 5.75 11.56 -5.91
CA PHE A 132 5.98 12.39 -7.08
C PHE A 132 7.38 12.13 -7.65
N THR A 133 7.57 12.41 -8.93
CA THR A 133 8.88 12.62 -9.56
C THR A 133 9.03 14.09 -9.96
N LYS A 134 10.20 14.47 -10.46
CA LYS A 134 10.48 15.87 -10.82
C LYS A 134 9.50 16.39 -11.87
N GLU A 135 9.02 15.51 -12.73
CA GLU A 135 8.08 15.79 -13.82
C GLU A 135 6.65 16.02 -13.32
N ASP A 136 6.31 15.60 -12.10
CA ASP A 136 4.99 15.85 -11.49
C ASP A 136 4.93 17.22 -10.78
N LEU A 137 6.06 17.91 -10.61
CA LEU A 137 6.10 19.20 -9.92
C LEU A 137 5.65 20.32 -10.85
N VAL A 138 4.75 21.16 -10.35
CA VAL A 138 4.25 22.36 -11.04
C VAL A 138 4.58 23.56 -10.16
N GLU A 139 5.04 24.65 -10.80
CA GLU A 139 5.18 25.95 -10.14
C GLU A 139 3.85 26.69 -10.25
N GLU A 140 3.31 27.13 -9.12
CA GLU A 140 2.07 27.89 -9.01
C GLU A 140 2.37 29.14 -8.18
N GLU A 141 1.88 30.29 -8.62
CA GLU A 141 1.98 31.57 -7.89
C GLU A 141 0.79 31.67 -6.93
N VAL A 142 1.05 31.73 -5.62
CA VAL A 142 -0.01 31.74 -4.60
C VAL A 142 -0.09 33.14 -4.01
N ASP A 143 -1.25 33.79 -4.15
CA ASP A 143 -1.48 35.17 -3.67
C ASP A 143 -0.53 36.24 -4.28
N GLY A 144 0.00 35.99 -5.49
CA GLY A 144 0.84 36.95 -6.22
C GLY A 144 2.31 37.01 -5.76
N VAL A 145 2.78 35.98 -5.04
CA VAL A 145 4.17 35.78 -4.59
C VAL A 145 4.59 34.33 -4.76
#